data_AF-A0A934IMV7-F1
#
_entry.id   AF-A0A934IMV7-F1
#
_cell.length_a   1.000
_cell.length_b   1.000
_cell.length_c   1.000
_cell.angle_alpha   90.00
_cell.angle_beta   90.00
_cell.angle_gamma   90.00
#
_symmetry.space_group_name_H-M   'P 1'
#
loop_
_entity.id
_entity.type
_entity.pdbx_description
1 polymer ?
#
loop_
_entity_poly.entity_id
_entity_poly.type
_entity_poly.pdbx_seq_one_letter_code
_entity_poly.pdbx_strand_id
1 'polypeptide(L)'
;MTERVPWLDYLIHHIGVREIPGPQHHPLIVEWGKQAGIDWWNNDEDAWCAVAVNGALVNCGYPSTRSALARSFTRYGTKLTRPVPGAIVVFPRGSNPLYGHVGVVEQVNGDGTVTVINGNVSNEVRRSVFRIASILPGGLRWPPGAPPPVAGAPEAQAAELGERVLALGARGEDVATLQRDLNTLNYGLSVDGEFGGRTRDAVMRFEARRGLAADGVADAAMLAALQTAVTARRDRDSRREVATKAAAPIAGAGAAVTIGATVSAGVDIAKQVRSLNDGTAFGLVLVVAVIAACAGVFLWRFAIRRAEGPEGEEVL
;
A
#
# COMPACT_ATOMS: atom_id res chain seq x y z
N MET A 1 4.30 18.49 -15.41
CA MET A 1 3.96 19.37 -14.28
C MET A 1 2.50 19.14 -13.99
N THR A 2 2.15 18.53 -12.87
CA THR A 2 0.74 18.27 -12.52
C THR A 2 0.06 19.62 -12.28
N GLU A 3 -0.91 19.97 -13.13
CA GLU A 3 -1.56 21.28 -13.10
C GLU A 3 -2.32 21.45 -11.78
N ARG A 4 -1.99 22.50 -11.03
CA ARG A 4 -2.69 22.84 -9.78
C ARG A 4 -4.13 23.22 -10.11
N VAL A 5 -5.07 22.90 -9.21
CA VAL A 5 -6.46 23.30 -9.42
C VAL A 5 -6.61 24.83 -9.43
N PRO A 6 -7.50 25.39 -10.27
CA PRO A 6 -7.55 26.83 -10.50
C PRO A 6 -7.74 27.69 -9.24
N TRP A 7 -8.61 27.27 -8.32
CA TRP A 7 -8.89 28.06 -7.11
C TRP A 7 -7.75 28.03 -6.08
N LEU A 8 -6.95 26.96 -6.06
CA LEU A 8 -5.73 26.92 -5.25
C LEU A 8 -4.68 27.84 -5.86
N ASP A 9 -4.49 27.75 -7.17
CA ASP A 9 -3.53 28.57 -7.90
C ASP A 9 -3.87 30.07 -7.80
N TYR A 10 -5.16 30.41 -7.86
CA TYR A 10 -5.65 31.77 -7.61
C TYR A 10 -5.23 32.27 -6.23
N LEU A 11 -5.47 31.51 -5.16
CA LEU A 11 -5.07 31.93 -3.81
C LEU A 11 -3.56 32.04 -3.65
N ILE A 12 -2.78 31.17 -4.30
CA ILE A 12 -1.30 31.24 -4.30
C ILE A 12 -0.83 32.55 -4.93
N HIS A 13 -1.42 32.97 -6.05
CA HIS A 13 -1.12 34.25 -6.70
C HIS A 13 -1.44 35.47 -5.82
N HIS A 14 -2.34 35.31 -4.84
CA HIS A 14 -2.76 36.37 -3.93
C HIS A 14 -2.11 36.29 -2.55
N ILE A 15 -1.10 35.44 -2.35
CA ILE A 15 -0.31 35.46 -1.11
C ILE A 15 0.29 36.85 -0.90
N GLY A 16 0.13 37.39 0.30
CA GLY A 16 0.57 38.74 0.66
C GLY A 16 -0.52 39.81 0.58
N VAL A 17 -1.71 39.51 0.06
CA VAL A 17 -2.87 40.42 0.17
C VAL A 17 -3.22 40.59 1.65
N ARG A 18 -3.24 41.83 2.12
CA ARG A 18 -3.51 42.22 3.52
C ARG A 18 -4.71 43.13 3.62
N GLU A 19 -5.39 43.10 4.77
CA GLU A 19 -6.35 44.14 5.10
C GLU A 19 -5.64 45.50 5.22
N ILE A 20 -6.39 46.59 5.06
CA ILE A 20 -5.93 47.94 5.35
C ILE A 20 -6.49 48.32 6.73
N PRO A 21 -5.65 48.46 7.77
CA PRO A 21 -6.17 48.77 9.10
C PRO A 21 -6.90 50.12 9.14
N GLY A 22 -8.13 50.12 9.65
CA GLY A 22 -8.89 51.32 9.96
C GLY A 22 -10.04 51.59 8.99
N PRO A 23 -10.35 52.86 8.65
CA PRO A 23 -11.57 53.20 7.93
C PRO A 23 -11.51 52.90 6.41
N GLN A 24 -10.36 52.46 5.92
CA GLN A 24 -10.16 52.08 4.52
C GLN A 24 -10.19 50.56 4.43
N HIS A 25 -10.71 50.02 3.33
CA HIS A 25 -10.80 48.57 3.13
C HIS A 25 -10.04 48.17 1.89
N HIS A 26 -9.35 47.03 1.94
CA HIS A 26 -8.65 46.51 0.78
C HIS A 26 -9.66 46.19 -0.34
N PRO A 27 -9.55 46.84 -1.52
CA PRO A 27 -10.58 46.78 -2.55
C PRO A 27 -10.83 45.35 -3.04
N LEU A 28 -9.78 44.53 -3.13
CA LEU A 28 -9.91 43.12 -3.53
C LEU A 28 -10.69 42.26 -2.51
N ILE A 29 -10.51 42.51 -1.20
CA ILE A 29 -11.19 41.73 -0.16
C ILE A 29 -12.70 42.04 -0.20
N VAL A 30 -13.03 43.32 -0.37
CA VAL A 30 -14.42 43.77 -0.56
C VAL A 30 -15.01 43.18 -1.85
N GLU A 31 -14.24 43.20 -2.94
CA GLU A 31 -14.67 42.66 -4.24
C GLU A 31 -14.94 41.15 -4.18
N TRP A 32 -14.09 40.38 -3.48
CA TRP A 32 -14.35 38.96 -3.25
C TRP A 32 -15.69 38.71 -2.54
N GLY A 33 -16.05 39.55 -1.57
CA GLY A 33 -17.34 39.45 -0.88
C GLY A 33 -18.53 39.69 -1.81
N LYS A 34 -18.45 40.74 -2.64
CA LYS A 34 -19.48 41.08 -3.64
C LYS A 34 -19.64 39.97 -4.68
N GLN A 35 -18.54 39.50 -5.26
CA GLN A 35 -18.55 38.44 -6.27
C GLN A 35 -19.06 37.11 -5.71
N ALA A 36 -18.81 36.85 -4.42
CA ALA A 36 -19.36 35.71 -3.71
C ALA A 36 -20.88 35.79 -3.45
N GLY A 37 -21.54 36.90 -3.79
CA GLY A 37 -22.96 37.13 -3.50
C GLY A 37 -23.24 37.25 -2.00
N ILE A 38 -22.27 37.79 -1.25
CA ILE A 38 -22.39 38.17 0.15
C ILE A 38 -22.71 39.67 0.18
N ASP A 39 -23.94 40.02 -0.21
CA ASP A 39 -24.33 41.39 -0.59
C ASP A 39 -24.16 42.43 0.53
N TRP A 40 -24.09 41.99 1.78
CA TRP A 40 -23.86 42.84 2.95
C TRP A 40 -22.36 43.05 3.27
N TRP A 41 -21.44 42.37 2.58
CA TRP A 41 -20.01 42.43 2.85
C TRP A 41 -19.39 43.70 2.26
N ASN A 42 -18.82 44.54 3.11
CA ASN A 42 -18.28 45.84 2.72
C ASN A 42 -16.99 46.26 3.45
N ASN A 43 -16.37 45.34 4.22
CA ASN A 43 -15.18 45.62 5.02
C ASN A 43 -14.13 44.49 4.94
N ASP A 44 -12.95 44.72 5.51
CA ASP A 44 -11.87 43.74 5.70
C ASP A 44 -11.43 43.61 7.16
N GLU A 45 -12.17 44.22 8.09
CA GLU A 45 -11.93 44.19 9.54
C GLU A 45 -12.56 42.93 10.18
N ASP A 46 -13.62 42.39 9.56
CA ASP A 46 -14.24 41.13 9.96
C ASP A 46 -13.46 39.91 9.44
N ALA A 47 -13.71 38.73 10.02
CA ALA A 47 -13.07 37.48 9.65
C ALA A 47 -13.31 37.07 8.17
N TRP A 48 -12.47 37.53 7.24
CA TRP A 48 -12.59 37.36 5.79
C TRP A 48 -11.99 36.06 5.21
N CYS A 49 -11.67 35.06 6.04
CA CYS A 49 -11.15 33.77 5.55
C CYS A 49 -12.10 33.07 4.55
N ALA A 50 -13.41 33.08 4.82
CA ALA A 50 -14.41 32.51 3.94
C ALA A 50 -14.65 33.37 2.69
N VAL A 51 -14.48 34.68 2.81
CA VAL A 51 -14.59 35.63 1.71
C VAL A 51 -13.48 35.37 0.70
N ALA A 52 -12.24 35.19 1.15
CA ALA A 52 -11.12 34.83 0.27
C ALA A 52 -11.35 33.51 -0.48
N VAL A 53 -11.81 32.45 0.22
CA VAL A 53 -12.08 31.15 -0.42
C VAL A 53 -13.24 31.25 -1.40
N ASN A 54 -14.33 31.94 -1.05
CA ASN A 54 -15.44 32.16 -1.97
C ASN A 54 -15.05 33.00 -3.18
N GLY A 55 -14.27 34.06 -2.99
CA GLY A 55 -13.74 34.89 -4.06
C GLY A 55 -12.89 34.08 -5.03
N ALA A 56 -11.98 33.26 -4.52
CA ALA A 56 -11.17 32.36 -5.35
C ALA A 56 -12.02 31.37 -6.16
N LEU A 57 -13.06 30.80 -5.55
CA LEU A 57 -13.97 29.88 -6.25
C LEU A 57 -14.70 30.58 -7.40
N VAL A 58 -15.31 31.74 -7.13
CA VAL A 58 -16.09 32.47 -8.15
C VAL A 58 -15.21 32.96 -9.29
N ASN A 59 -14.01 33.47 -8.99
CA ASN A 59 -13.04 33.89 -10.02
C ASN A 59 -12.52 32.73 -10.87
N CYS A 60 -12.71 31.49 -10.42
CA CYS A 60 -12.36 30.28 -11.15
C CYS A 60 -13.57 29.54 -11.74
N GLY A 61 -14.76 30.14 -11.73
CA GLY A 61 -15.97 29.55 -12.31
C GLY A 61 -16.70 28.53 -11.43
N TYR A 62 -16.39 28.49 -10.12
CA TYR A 62 -17.05 27.61 -9.15
C TYR A 62 -18.02 28.38 -8.25
N PRO A 63 -19.15 27.77 -7.83
CA PRO A 63 -20.18 28.48 -7.08
C PRO A 63 -19.72 28.81 -5.65
N SER A 64 -20.13 29.95 -5.12
CA SER A 64 -19.89 30.34 -3.72
C SER A 64 -20.85 29.65 -2.74
N THR A 65 -20.47 29.56 -1.46
CA THR A 65 -21.41 29.28 -0.35
C THR A 65 -22.33 30.46 -0.03
N ARG A 66 -22.04 31.66 -0.56
CA ARG A 66 -22.73 32.93 -0.28
C ARG A 66 -22.71 33.31 1.20
N SER A 67 -21.68 32.88 1.93
CA SER A 67 -21.55 33.10 3.37
C SER A 67 -20.13 33.46 3.76
N ALA A 68 -20.00 34.47 4.61
CA ALA A 68 -18.73 34.84 5.25
C ALA A 68 -18.34 33.90 6.42
N LEU A 69 -19.17 32.91 6.76
CA LEU A 69 -18.86 31.94 7.80
C LEU A 69 -18.02 30.79 7.25
N ALA A 70 -16.83 30.56 7.80
CA ALA A 70 -15.97 29.44 7.44
C ALA A 70 -16.70 28.08 7.50
N ARG A 71 -17.57 27.89 8.50
CA ARG A 71 -18.33 26.65 8.66
C ARG A 71 -19.40 26.41 7.60
N SER A 72 -19.76 27.40 6.78
CA SER A 72 -20.63 27.19 5.62
C SER A 72 -20.06 26.13 4.66
N PHE A 73 -18.73 26.06 4.57
CA PHE A 73 -18.05 25.05 3.78
C PHE A 73 -18.19 23.63 4.33
N THR A 74 -18.58 23.41 5.58
CA THR A 74 -18.75 22.03 6.10
C THR A 74 -19.89 21.25 5.44
N ARG A 75 -20.73 21.89 4.61
CA ARG A 75 -21.78 21.25 3.80
C ARG A 75 -21.65 21.56 2.30
N TYR A 76 -20.55 22.16 1.87
CA TYR A 76 -20.33 22.62 0.50
C TYR A 76 -19.80 21.50 -0.39
N GLY A 77 -20.42 21.28 -1.55
CA GLY A 77 -19.95 20.31 -2.54
C GLY A 77 -19.75 18.89 -2.01
N THR A 78 -18.81 18.17 -2.61
CA THR A 78 -18.57 16.75 -2.31
C THR A 78 -17.74 16.60 -1.04
N LYS A 79 -18.17 15.73 -0.12
CA LYS A 79 -17.38 15.38 1.08
C LYS A 79 -16.18 14.54 0.68
N LEU A 80 -15.00 14.90 1.18
CA LEU A 80 -13.81 14.07 1.07
C LEU A 80 -13.54 13.35 2.39
N THR A 81 -12.92 12.17 2.30
CA THR A 81 -12.52 11.36 3.46
C THR A 81 -11.10 11.67 3.93
N ARG A 82 -10.30 12.36 3.11
CA ARG A 82 -8.90 12.71 3.36
C ARG A 82 -8.50 14.00 2.64
N PRO A 83 -7.53 14.77 3.17
CA PRO A 83 -7.04 15.95 2.50
C PRO A 83 -6.29 15.58 1.22
N VAL A 84 -6.41 16.42 0.21
CA VAL A 84 -5.70 16.36 -1.07
C VAL A 84 -5.41 17.79 -1.51
N PRO A 85 -4.33 18.06 -2.26
CA PRO A 85 -4.12 19.38 -2.87
C PRO A 85 -5.39 19.86 -3.60
N GLY A 86 -5.77 21.10 -3.33
CA GLY A 86 -7.01 21.70 -3.82
C GLY A 86 -8.24 21.50 -2.93
N ALA A 87 -8.22 20.61 -1.94
CA ALA A 87 -9.37 20.43 -1.06
C ALA A 87 -9.62 21.69 -0.23
N ILE A 88 -10.88 22.08 -0.11
CA ILE A 88 -11.30 23.07 0.88
C ILE A 88 -11.28 22.39 2.25
N VAL A 89 -10.68 23.06 3.23
CA VAL A 89 -10.49 22.54 4.59
C VAL A 89 -11.01 23.53 5.63
N VAL A 90 -11.79 23.03 6.61
CA VAL A 90 -12.38 23.84 7.68
C VAL A 90 -11.89 23.37 9.06
N PHE A 91 -11.40 24.31 9.86
CA PHE A 91 -10.92 24.12 11.23
C PHE A 91 -11.82 24.84 12.25
N PRO A 92 -11.85 24.43 13.53
CA PRO A 92 -12.46 25.22 14.59
C PRO A 92 -11.70 26.54 14.81
N ARG A 93 -12.39 27.57 15.32
CA ARG A 93 -11.77 28.83 15.74
C ARG A 93 -12.34 29.26 17.10
N GLY A 94 -11.50 29.27 18.13
CA GLY A 94 -11.92 29.55 19.50
C GLY A 94 -12.90 28.52 20.06
N SER A 95 -13.60 28.89 21.13
CA SER A 95 -14.59 28.04 21.81
C SER A 95 -15.99 28.11 21.21
N ASN A 96 -16.30 29.12 20.39
CA ASN A 96 -17.63 29.28 19.81
C ASN A 96 -17.85 28.24 18.70
N PRO A 97 -18.86 27.36 18.82
CA PRO A 97 -19.12 26.31 17.83
C PRO A 97 -19.64 26.84 16.48
N LEU A 98 -20.00 28.12 16.38
CA LEU A 98 -20.37 28.77 15.12
C LEU A 98 -19.16 29.26 14.35
N TYR A 99 -18.02 29.47 15.02
CA TYR A 99 -16.81 29.99 14.41
C TYR A 99 -15.94 28.88 13.84
N GLY A 100 -15.17 29.26 12.82
CA GLY A 100 -14.22 28.37 12.17
C GLY A 100 -13.19 29.17 11.38
N HIS A 101 -12.24 28.45 10.83
CA HIS A 101 -11.27 28.94 9.87
C HIS A 101 -11.33 28.08 8.62
N VAL A 102 -11.21 28.67 7.43
CA VAL A 102 -11.27 27.95 6.16
C VAL A 102 -10.11 28.34 5.26
N GLY A 103 -9.63 27.38 4.48
CA GLY A 103 -8.63 27.58 3.45
C GLY A 103 -8.64 26.45 2.43
N VAL A 104 -7.62 26.43 1.59
CA VAL A 104 -7.44 25.40 0.55
C VAL A 104 -6.12 24.68 0.80
N VAL A 105 -6.17 23.36 0.85
CA VAL A 105 -4.99 22.50 1.03
C VAL A 105 -4.07 22.69 -0.18
N GLU A 106 -2.84 23.10 0.08
CA GLU A 106 -1.79 23.10 -0.93
C GLU A 106 -1.05 21.76 -0.93
N GLN A 107 -0.70 21.28 0.26
CA GLN A 107 0.12 20.07 0.43
C GLN A 107 -0.33 19.29 1.66
N VAL A 108 -0.27 17.96 1.55
CA VAL A 108 -0.39 17.04 2.68
C VAL A 108 1.02 16.62 3.09
N ASN A 109 1.37 16.82 4.35
CA ASN A 109 2.71 16.55 4.86
C ASN A 109 2.78 15.17 5.53
N GLY A 110 3.94 14.52 5.47
CA GLY A 110 4.16 13.19 6.05
C GLY A 110 4.08 13.14 7.58
N ASP A 111 4.07 14.27 8.26
CA ASP A 111 4.00 14.39 9.72
C ASP A 111 2.56 14.46 10.27
N GLY A 112 1.55 14.26 9.41
CA GLY A 112 0.14 14.38 9.80
C GLY A 112 -0.38 15.82 9.80
N THR A 113 0.33 16.74 9.16
CA THR A 113 -0.12 18.12 8.94
C THR A 113 -0.50 18.38 7.48
N VAL A 114 -1.17 19.49 7.25
CA VAL A 114 -1.46 20.04 5.92
C VAL A 114 -0.96 21.47 5.84
N THR A 115 -0.34 21.80 4.71
CA THR A 115 -0.05 23.17 4.32
C THR A 115 -1.27 23.73 3.60
N VAL A 116 -1.76 24.88 4.06
CA VAL A 116 -3.03 25.47 3.62
C VAL A 116 -2.78 26.91 3.18
N ILE A 117 -3.29 27.29 2.02
CA ILE A 117 -3.41 28.70 1.62
C ILE A 117 -4.76 29.20 2.11
N ASN A 118 -4.76 30.30 2.87
CA ASN A 118 -5.95 30.79 3.55
C ASN A 118 -5.88 32.31 3.73
N GLY A 119 -7.05 32.95 3.80
CA GLY A 119 -7.19 34.38 4.06
C GLY A 119 -7.37 34.70 5.54
N ASN A 120 -7.06 35.94 5.92
CA ASN A 120 -7.18 36.45 7.28
C ASN A 120 -6.48 35.61 8.36
N VAL A 121 -5.23 35.20 8.10
CA VAL A 121 -4.32 34.75 9.17
C VAL A 121 -3.21 35.75 9.31
N SER A 122 -3.15 36.38 10.49
CA SER A 122 -2.37 37.61 10.69
C SER A 122 -2.77 38.69 9.68
N ASN A 123 -4.07 38.75 9.36
CA ASN A 123 -4.67 39.76 8.48
C ASN A 123 -4.13 39.72 7.05
N GLU A 124 -3.72 38.53 6.59
CA GLU A 124 -3.10 38.30 5.28
C GLU A 124 -3.62 37.00 4.64
N VAL A 125 -3.60 36.93 3.30
CA VAL A 125 -3.59 35.68 2.53
C VAL A 125 -2.20 35.05 2.62
N ARG A 126 -2.09 33.90 3.28
CA ARG A 126 -0.79 33.27 3.50
C ARG A 126 -0.85 31.76 3.54
N ARG A 127 0.33 31.17 3.53
CA ARG A 127 0.57 29.77 3.83
C ARG A 127 0.61 29.56 5.34
N SER A 128 -0.10 28.55 5.81
CA SER A 128 -0.12 28.14 7.22
C SER A 128 -0.18 26.61 7.33
N VAL A 129 0.38 26.06 8.40
CA VAL A 129 0.40 24.62 8.65
C VAL A 129 -0.62 24.28 9.74
N PHE A 130 -1.46 23.27 9.50
CA PHE A 130 -2.47 22.80 10.45
C PHE A 130 -2.39 21.28 10.61
N ARG A 131 -2.78 20.78 11.79
CA ARG A 131 -2.90 19.32 12.00
C ARG A 131 -4.13 18.77 11.29
N ILE A 132 -3.98 17.65 10.58
CA ILE A 132 -5.10 16.95 9.93
C ILE A 132 -6.16 16.55 10.98
N ALA A 133 -5.72 16.14 12.17
CA ALA A 133 -6.59 15.77 13.28
C ALA A 133 -7.46 16.92 13.80
N SER A 134 -7.16 18.17 13.47
CA SER A 134 -7.94 19.36 13.89
C SER A 134 -9.02 19.75 12.89
N ILE A 135 -9.14 19.06 11.76
CA ILE A 135 -10.16 19.35 10.76
C ILE A 135 -11.54 19.01 11.33
N LEU A 136 -12.51 19.91 11.14
CA LEU A 136 -13.87 19.68 11.60
C LEU A 136 -14.49 18.45 10.90
N PRO A 137 -15.41 17.72 11.56
CA PRO A 137 -16.22 16.71 10.91
C PRO A 137 -16.94 17.29 9.69
N GLY A 138 -16.70 16.70 8.50
CA GLY A 138 -17.23 17.24 7.24
C GLY A 138 -16.54 18.51 6.75
N GLY A 139 -15.40 18.89 7.33
CA GLY A 139 -14.62 20.05 6.97
C GLY A 139 -13.73 19.87 5.74
N LEU A 140 -13.63 18.66 5.17
CA LEU A 140 -12.92 18.40 3.92
C LEU A 140 -13.90 18.33 2.76
N ARG A 141 -13.78 19.27 1.82
CA ARG A 141 -14.71 19.42 0.70
C ARG A 141 -14.02 19.64 -0.63
N TRP A 142 -14.74 19.27 -1.68
CA TRP A 142 -14.40 19.56 -3.05
C TRP A 142 -15.49 20.41 -3.71
N PRO A 143 -15.12 21.44 -4.49
CA PRO A 143 -16.10 22.28 -5.17
C PRO A 143 -17.04 21.46 -6.07
N PRO A 144 -18.36 21.76 -6.07
CA PRO A 144 -19.28 21.15 -7.02
C PRO A 144 -18.95 21.61 -8.44
N GLY A 145 -19.10 20.71 -9.41
CA GLY A 145 -18.76 20.99 -10.81
C GLY A 145 -17.26 20.92 -11.13
N ALA A 146 -16.38 20.86 -10.13
CA ALA A 146 -14.98 20.50 -10.36
C ALA A 146 -14.87 19.00 -10.64
N PRO A 147 -14.02 18.57 -11.60
CA PRO A 147 -13.67 17.17 -11.72
C PRO A 147 -13.20 16.69 -10.34
N PRO A 148 -13.75 15.58 -9.80
CA PRO A 148 -13.39 15.14 -8.47
C PRO A 148 -11.86 15.02 -8.37
N PRO A 149 -11.26 15.35 -7.21
CA PRO A 149 -9.84 15.13 -7.02
C PRO A 149 -9.72 13.63 -7.14
N VAL A 150 -9.05 13.19 -8.19
CA VAL A 150 -9.35 11.88 -8.76
C VAL A 150 -9.41 10.87 -7.64
N ALA A 151 -10.54 10.17 -7.53
CA ALA A 151 -10.62 8.99 -6.70
C ALA A 151 -9.69 7.96 -7.35
N GLY A 152 -8.37 8.14 -7.18
CA GLY A 152 -7.29 7.39 -7.83
C GLY A 152 -6.97 7.74 -9.29
N ALA A 153 -6.28 8.85 -9.59
CA ALA A 153 -5.41 9.00 -10.79
C ALA A 153 -4.47 10.21 -10.65
N PRO A 154 -3.30 10.27 -11.35
CA PRO A 154 -2.45 9.25 -11.93
C PRO A 154 -1.02 9.36 -11.35
N GLU A 155 -0.86 9.31 -10.03
CA GLU A 155 0.43 8.96 -9.40
C GLU A 155 0.40 7.49 -8.90
N ALA A 156 -0.71 6.79 -9.14
CA ALA A 156 -1.03 5.48 -8.60
C ALA A 156 -1.23 4.37 -9.66
N GLN A 157 -1.07 4.66 -10.95
CA GLN A 157 -1.13 3.62 -11.99
C GLN A 157 0.16 3.66 -12.84
N ALA A 158 0.85 2.51 -12.87
CA ALA A 158 2.07 2.19 -13.63
C ALA A 158 3.43 2.62 -13.07
N ALA A 159 3.51 3.12 -11.83
CA ALA A 159 4.82 3.15 -11.15
C ALA A 159 5.16 1.73 -10.69
N GLU A 160 6.20 1.14 -11.27
CA GLU A 160 6.75 -0.13 -10.79
C GLU A 160 7.51 0.10 -9.48
N LEU A 161 7.56 -0.92 -8.63
CA LEU A 161 8.30 -0.84 -7.37
C LEU A 161 9.79 -0.52 -7.65
N GLY A 162 10.25 0.65 -7.19
CA GLY A 162 11.63 1.11 -7.40
C GLY A 162 11.78 2.31 -8.33
N GLU A 163 10.72 2.75 -9.02
CA GLU A 163 10.77 3.96 -9.86
C GLU A 163 10.74 5.26 -9.05
N ARG A 164 10.31 5.19 -7.79
CA ARG A 164 10.31 6.31 -6.85
C ARG A 164 10.50 5.83 -5.42
N VAL A 165 10.89 6.76 -4.56
CA VAL A 165 10.95 6.55 -3.11
C VAL A 165 9.53 6.53 -2.53
N LEU A 166 9.20 5.52 -1.73
CA LEU A 166 7.89 5.39 -1.09
C LEU A 166 7.98 5.72 0.40
N ALA A 167 7.07 6.57 0.88
CA ALA A 167 6.99 6.96 2.28
C ALA A 167 5.53 7.16 2.72
N LEU A 168 5.32 7.47 4.00
CA LEU A 168 4.00 7.68 4.58
C LEU A 168 3.15 8.66 3.74
N GLY A 169 1.98 8.20 3.31
CA GLY A 169 1.06 8.94 2.44
C GLY A 169 1.13 8.56 0.96
N ALA A 170 2.16 7.82 0.51
CA ALA A 170 2.26 7.30 -0.84
C ALA A 170 1.10 6.35 -1.16
N ARG A 171 0.69 6.30 -2.44
CA ARG A 171 -0.33 5.38 -2.95
C ARG A 171 0.04 4.88 -4.34
N GLY A 172 -0.34 3.64 -4.66
CA GLY A 172 -0.16 3.08 -6.00
C GLY A 172 0.07 1.57 -6.01
N GLU A 173 0.20 1.03 -7.23
CA GLU A 173 0.53 -0.39 -7.44
C GLU A 173 1.92 -0.75 -6.89
N ASP A 174 2.87 0.20 -6.93
CA ASP A 174 4.16 0.10 -6.25
C ASP A 174 4.01 -0.10 -4.73
N VAL A 175 3.13 0.64 -4.08
CA VAL A 175 2.82 0.47 -2.65
C VAL A 175 2.15 -0.87 -2.38
N ALA A 176 1.21 -1.29 -3.23
CA ALA A 176 0.60 -2.61 -3.13
C ALA A 176 1.65 -3.72 -3.29
N THR A 177 2.61 -3.53 -4.20
CA THR A 177 3.74 -4.45 -4.41
C THR A 177 4.64 -4.51 -3.20
N LEU A 178 5.03 -3.36 -2.64
CA LEU A 178 5.77 -3.27 -1.38
C LEU A 178 5.06 -4.02 -0.25
N GLN A 179 3.75 -3.83 -0.10
CA GLN A 179 2.95 -4.51 0.92
C GLN A 179 2.90 -6.03 0.71
N ARG A 180 2.76 -6.50 -0.55
CA ARG A 180 2.81 -7.94 -0.91
C ARG A 180 4.17 -8.56 -0.59
N ASP A 181 5.25 -7.84 -0.89
CA ASP A 181 6.62 -8.31 -0.64
C ASP A 181 6.93 -8.37 0.86
N LEU A 182 6.54 -7.35 1.63
CA LEU A 182 6.60 -7.40 3.08
C LEU A 182 5.73 -8.54 3.65
N ASN A 183 4.55 -8.79 3.09
CA ASN A 183 3.72 -9.91 3.53
C ASN A 183 4.32 -11.29 3.22
N THR A 184 5.11 -11.43 2.15
CA THR A 184 5.91 -12.64 1.92
C THR A 184 6.89 -12.90 3.07
N LEU A 185 7.32 -11.83 3.75
CA LEU A 185 8.18 -11.89 4.94
C LEU A 185 7.40 -11.90 6.27
N ASN A 186 6.09 -12.13 6.24
CA ASN A 186 5.18 -12.24 7.39
C ASN A 186 4.97 -10.94 8.19
N TYR A 187 4.96 -9.77 7.54
CA TYR A 187 4.65 -8.50 8.21
C TYR A 187 3.15 -8.26 8.50
N GLY A 188 2.24 -9.01 7.88
CA GLY A 188 0.81 -9.00 8.22
C GLY A 188 0.07 -7.70 7.90
N LEU A 189 0.42 -7.05 6.79
CA LEU A 189 -0.18 -5.82 6.29
C LEU A 189 -1.44 -6.10 5.47
N SER A 190 -2.39 -5.17 5.48
CA SER A 190 -3.40 -5.08 4.42
C SER A 190 -2.71 -4.65 3.12
N VAL A 191 -3.09 -5.27 1.99
CA VAL A 191 -2.65 -4.86 0.65
C VAL A 191 -3.72 -3.93 0.08
N ASP A 192 -3.69 -2.67 0.51
CA ASP A 192 -4.65 -1.64 0.11
C ASP A 192 -4.04 -0.60 -0.85
N GLY A 193 -2.75 -0.72 -1.17
CA GLY A 193 -2.04 0.24 -2.00
C GLY A 193 -1.86 1.60 -1.33
N GLU A 194 -2.05 1.70 -0.01
CA GLU A 194 -1.82 2.92 0.77
C GLU A 194 -0.67 2.75 1.75
N PHE A 195 0.34 3.61 1.63
CA PHE A 195 1.48 3.61 2.54
C PHE A 195 1.06 4.33 3.82
N GLY A 196 0.30 3.64 4.67
CA GLY A 196 -0.20 4.12 5.95
C GLY A 196 0.78 3.85 7.10
N GLY A 197 0.37 4.20 8.33
CA GLY A 197 1.20 4.03 9.53
C GLY A 197 1.65 2.58 9.75
N ARG A 198 0.78 1.60 9.47
CA ARG A 198 1.13 0.17 9.56
C ARG A 198 2.22 -0.22 8.57
N THR A 199 2.14 0.27 7.33
CA THR A 199 3.17 0.03 6.30
C THR A 199 4.49 0.66 6.70
N ARG A 200 4.48 1.91 7.20
CA ARG A 200 5.68 2.57 7.74
C ARG A 200 6.30 1.77 8.88
N ASP A 201 5.51 1.31 9.85
CA ASP A 201 6.02 0.51 10.97
C ASP A 201 6.62 -0.82 10.51
N ALA A 202 6.06 -1.44 9.47
CA ALA A 202 6.64 -2.64 8.87
C ALA A 202 7.96 -2.35 8.14
N VAL A 203 8.03 -1.24 7.40
CA VAL A 203 9.25 -0.78 6.71
C VAL A 203 10.37 -0.50 7.72
N MET A 204 10.09 0.27 8.78
CA MET A 204 11.07 0.52 9.86
C MET A 204 11.56 -0.77 10.53
N ARG A 205 10.66 -1.72 10.77
CA ARG A 205 11.04 -3.03 11.34
C ARG A 205 11.87 -3.86 10.36
N PHE A 206 11.63 -3.73 9.06
CA PHE A 206 12.42 -4.39 8.04
C PHE A 206 13.82 -3.78 7.94
N GLU A 207 13.91 -2.46 7.86
CA GLU A 207 15.16 -1.70 7.85
C GLU A 207 16.04 -2.05 9.05
N ALA A 208 15.46 -2.02 10.25
CA ALA A 208 16.15 -2.37 11.48
C ALA A 208 16.72 -3.81 11.45
N ARG A 209 15.99 -4.78 10.89
CA ARG A 209 16.48 -6.17 10.74
C ARG A 209 17.58 -6.32 9.70
N ARG A 210 17.71 -5.37 8.78
CA ARG A 210 18.71 -5.37 7.70
C ARG A 210 19.90 -4.47 8.00
N GLY A 211 19.92 -3.78 9.13
CA GLY A 211 20.97 -2.83 9.48
C GLY A 211 20.95 -1.56 8.62
N LEU A 212 19.78 -1.22 8.06
CA LEU A 212 19.54 0.03 7.34
C LEU A 212 19.08 1.12 8.32
N ALA A 213 19.11 2.39 7.88
CA ALA A 213 18.47 3.47 8.62
C ALA A 213 16.97 3.17 8.73
N ALA A 214 16.44 3.14 9.96
CA ALA A 214 15.04 2.82 10.23
C ALA A 214 14.16 4.08 10.18
N ASP A 215 14.18 4.79 9.06
CA ASP A 215 13.46 6.05 8.85
C ASP A 215 12.04 5.84 8.27
N GLY A 216 11.69 4.60 7.91
CA GLY A 216 10.37 4.24 7.41
C GLY A 216 10.15 4.64 5.96
N VAL A 217 11.24 4.81 5.19
CA VAL A 217 11.25 5.22 3.80
C VAL A 217 11.78 4.09 2.93
N ALA A 218 10.92 3.57 2.05
CA ALA A 218 11.32 2.56 1.08
C ALA A 218 12.06 3.22 -0.10
N ASP A 219 13.34 3.47 0.11
CA ASP A 219 14.30 3.96 -0.88
C ASP A 219 14.93 2.80 -1.70
N ALA A 220 15.81 3.14 -2.65
CA ALA A 220 16.43 2.14 -3.52
C ALA A 220 17.24 1.07 -2.75
N ALA A 221 17.88 1.44 -1.63
CA ALA A 221 18.68 0.52 -0.83
C ALA A 221 17.77 -0.46 -0.06
N MET A 222 16.70 0.06 0.55
CA MET A 222 15.69 -0.75 1.23
C MET A 222 15.00 -1.71 0.25
N LEU A 223 14.61 -1.23 -0.93
CA LEU A 223 13.94 -2.05 -1.94
C LEU A 223 14.84 -3.17 -2.47
N ALA A 224 16.13 -2.89 -2.70
CA ALA A 224 17.10 -3.93 -3.08
C ALA A 224 17.25 -5.01 -1.97
N ALA A 225 17.30 -4.58 -0.71
CA ALA A 225 17.34 -5.49 0.42
C ALA A 225 16.05 -6.32 0.55
N LEU A 226 14.89 -5.72 0.27
CA LEU A 226 13.58 -6.37 0.31
C LEU A 226 13.47 -7.44 -0.77
N GLN A 227 13.81 -7.13 -2.02
CA GLN A 227 13.80 -8.09 -3.12
C GLN A 227 14.71 -9.29 -2.82
N THR A 228 15.92 -9.04 -2.32
CA THR A 228 16.83 -10.11 -1.88
C THR A 228 16.19 -11.00 -0.81
N ALA A 229 15.52 -10.40 0.17
CA ALA A 229 14.84 -11.11 1.24
C ALA A 229 13.67 -11.98 0.73
N VAL A 230 12.87 -11.44 -0.18
CA VAL A 230 11.70 -12.11 -0.77
C VAL A 230 12.15 -13.31 -1.60
N THR A 231 13.16 -13.15 -2.46
CA THR A 231 13.74 -14.26 -3.24
C THR A 231 14.24 -15.37 -2.33
N ALA A 232 15.03 -15.01 -1.30
CA ALA A 232 15.55 -16.00 -0.34
C ALA A 232 14.45 -16.69 0.48
N ARG A 233 13.29 -16.05 0.68
CA ARG A 233 12.13 -16.66 1.36
C ARG A 233 11.43 -17.66 0.43
N ARG A 234 11.18 -17.26 -0.82
CA ARG A 234 10.54 -18.10 -1.85
C ARG A 234 11.36 -19.36 -2.13
N ASP A 235 12.67 -19.23 -2.32
CA ASP A 235 13.56 -20.37 -2.54
C ASP A 235 13.49 -21.40 -1.41
N ARG A 236 13.42 -20.90 -0.16
CA ARG A 236 13.31 -21.75 1.02
C ARG A 236 11.98 -22.48 1.08
N ASP A 237 10.88 -21.80 0.72
CA ASP A 237 9.55 -22.41 0.66
C ASP A 237 9.47 -23.47 -0.45
N SER A 238 10.00 -23.20 -1.64
CA SER A 238 10.05 -24.18 -2.73
C SER A 238 10.87 -25.41 -2.36
N ARG A 239 12.04 -25.24 -1.71
CA ARG A 239 12.84 -26.38 -1.22
C ARG A 239 12.10 -27.19 -0.16
N ARG A 240 11.37 -26.52 0.74
CA ARG A 240 10.55 -27.19 1.76
C ARG A 240 9.42 -27.99 1.12
N GLU A 241 8.75 -27.44 0.11
CA GLU A 241 7.67 -28.12 -0.61
C GLU A 241 8.18 -29.40 -1.30
N VAL A 242 9.31 -29.32 -2.01
CA VAL A 242 9.96 -30.48 -2.64
C VAL A 242 10.33 -31.52 -1.58
N ALA A 243 10.91 -31.10 -0.45
CA ALA A 243 11.25 -32.01 0.64
C ALA A 243 10.00 -32.66 1.25
N THR A 244 8.89 -31.94 1.44
CA THR A 244 7.63 -32.51 1.94
C THR A 244 6.99 -33.47 0.95
N LYS A 245 7.08 -33.21 -0.36
CA LYS A 245 6.57 -34.12 -1.39
C LYS A 245 7.43 -35.38 -1.50
N ALA A 246 8.74 -35.25 -1.33
CA ALA A 246 9.67 -36.39 -1.26
C ALA A 246 9.53 -37.19 0.04
N ALA A 247 9.14 -36.54 1.15
CA ALA A 247 8.93 -37.16 2.46
C ALA A 247 7.48 -37.61 2.71
N ALA A 248 6.55 -37.33 1.78
CA ALA A 248 5.18 -37.83 1.87
C ALA A 248 5.26 -39.36 1.91
N PRO A 249 4.67 -40.02 2.93
CA PRO A 249 4.71 -41.46 3.01
C PRO A 249 4.08 -42.03 1.72
N ILE A 250 4.66 -43.12 1.22
CA ILE A 250 3.98 -44.09 0.36
C ILE A 250 2.80 -44.67 1.16
N ALA A 251 1.78 -43.84 1.40
CA ALA A 251 0.53 -44.18 2.05
C ALA A 251 -0.29 -44.98 1.02
N GLY A 252 0.14 -46.24 0.89
CA GLY A 252 -0.33 -47.22 -0.08
C GLY A 252 0.44 -48.55 0.03
N ALA A 253 1.64 -48.57 0.63
CA ALA A 253 2.38 -49.81 0.93
C ALA A 253 2.18 -50.29 2.38
N GLY A 254 1.05 -49.91 2.99
CA GLY A 254 0.66 -50.28 4.36
C GLY A 254 -0.47 -51.30 4.38
N ALA A 255 -0.40 -52.34 3.55
CA ALA A 255 -1.06 -53.62 3.81
C ALA A 255 0.00 -54.71 3.61
N ALA A 256 0.32 -55.40 4.71
CA ALA A 256 1.23 -56.54 4.83
C ALA A 256 2.74 -56.25 4.82
N VAL A 257 3.26 -55.72 5.94
CA VAL A 257 4.58 -56.13 6.45
C VAL A 257 4.45 -56.38 7.95
N THR A 258 3.82 -57.50 8.31
CA THR A 258 4.12 -58.18 9.57
C THR A 258 5.26 -59.14 9.24
N ILE A 259 6.50 -58.75 9.57
CA ILE A 259 7.62 -59.71 9.56
C ILE A 259 7.44 -60.59 10.78
N GLY A 260 6.88 -61.76 10.55
CA GLY A 260 6.74 -62.85 11.50
C GLY A 260 6.15 -64.05 10.80
N ALA A 261 7.02 -64.89 10.25
CA ALA A 261 6.77 -66.24 9.72
C ALA A 261 6.32 -66.37 8.25
N THR A 262 7.31 -66.85 7.47
CA THR A 262 7.23 -67.94 6.47
C THR A 262 6.30 -67.82 5.25
N VAL A 263 6.97 -67.74 4.09
CA VAL A 263 6.76 -68.58 2.88
C VAL A 263 5.31 -68.99 2.59
N SER A 264 4.69 -68.33 1.60
CA SER A 264 3.84 -68.96 0.57
C SER A 264 2.84 -67.93 -0.01
N ALA A 265 3.11 -67.42 -1.21
CA ALA A 265 2.09 -67.16 -2.24
C ALA A 265 2.73 -66.53 -3.49
N GLY A 266 3.48 -67.33 -4.24
CA GLY A 266 4.03 -66.95 -5.55
C GLY A 266 3.10 -67.23 -6.74
N VAL A 267 1.77 -67.25 -6.57
CA VAL A 267 0.88 -67.76 -7.66
C VAL A 267 -0.23 -66.81 -8.13
N ASP A 268 -0.69 -65.80 -7.38
CA ASP A 268 -1.88 -65.04 -7.83
C ASP A 268 -1.63 -63.73 -8.58
N ILE A 269 -0.38 -63.30 -8.76
CA ILE A 269 -0.05 -62.11 -9.58
C ILE A 269 -0.15 -62.41 -11.09
N ALA A 270 -0.11 -63.70 -11.50
CA ALA A 270 -0.12 -64.09 -12.90
C ALA A 270 -1.49 -63.97 -13.61
N LYS A 271 -2.59 -63.71 -12.89
CA LYS A 271 -3.93 -63.55 -13.50
C LYS A 271 -4.32 -62.12 -13.83
N GLN A 272 -3.66 -61.12 -13.25
CA GLN A 272 -4.05 -59.71 -13.43
C GLN A 272 -3.29 -58.97 -14.53
N VAL A 273 -2.30 -59.61 -15.16
CA VAL A 273 -1.53 -59.06 -16.31
C VAL A 273 -2.24 -59.33 -17.66
N ARG A 274 -3.31 -60.13 -17.69
CA ARG A 274 -3.97 -60.53 -18.95
C ARG A 274 -4.98 -59.53 -19.52
N SER A 275 -5.20 -58.37 -18.88
CA SER A 275 -6.16 -57.35 -19.36
C SER A 275 -5.52 -56.05 -19.87
N LEU A 276 -4.19 -55.95 -19.93
CA LEU A 276 -3.49 -54.80 -20.48
C LEU A 276 -2.75 -55.18 -21.76
N ASN A 277 -3.49 -55.72 -22.72
CA ASN A 277 -3.00 -55.87 -24.07
C ASN A 277 -3.91 -55.06 -24.99
N ASP A 278 -3.74 -53.74 -24.97
CA ASP A 278 -4.10 -52.86 -26.09
C ASP A 278 -3.27 -51.57 -26.02
N GLY A 279 -2.15 -51.60 -26.73
CA GLY A 279 -1.58 -50.50 -27.50
C GLY A 279 -1.20 -49.18 -26.80
N THR A 280 0.09 -49.01 -26.51
CA THR A 280 1.03 -48.04 -27.14
C THR A 280 2.15 -47.65 -26.18
N ALA A 281 3.40 -47.98 -26.58
CA ALA A 281 4.73 -47.47 -26.21
C ALA A 281 5.13 -47.06 -24.77
N PHE A 282 4.23 -46.73 -23.86
CA PHE A 282 4.53 -46.28 -22.50
C PHE A 282 4.75 -47.43 -21.50
N GLY A 283 4.18 -48.61 -21.75
CA GLY A 283 4.31 -49.77 -20.85
C GLY A 283 5.71 -50.41 -20.81
N LEU A 284 6.44 -50.38 -21.92
CA LEU A 284 7.76 -51.02 -22.00
C LEU A 284 8.84 -50.23 -21.22
N VAL A 285 8.71 -48.90 -21.18
CA VAL A 285 9.66 -48.01 -20.48
C VAL A 285 9.57 -48.19 -18.96
N LEU A 286 8.36 -48.42 -18.43
CA LEU A 286 8.15 -48.63 -16.99
C LEU A 286 8.73 -49.96 -16.51
N VAL A 287 8.56 -51.03 -17.30
CA VAL A 287 9.09 -52.37 -16.96
C VAL A 287 10.61 -52.39 -16.98
N VAL A 288 11.24 -51.73 -17.97
CA VAL A 288 12.70 -51.63 -18.03
C VAL A 288 13.26 -50.77 -16.88
N ALA A 289 12.57 -49.69 -16.49
CA ALA A 289 12.98 -48.85 -15.36
C ALA A 289 12.92 -49.59 -14.01
N VAL A 290 11.89 -50.42 -13.81
CA VAL A 290 11.76 -51.25 -12.58
C VAL A 290 12.84 -52.33 -12.53
N ILE A 291 13.15 -52.98 -13.66
CA ILE A 291 14.23 -53.98 -13.73
C ILE A 291 15.60 -53.33 -13.45
N ALA A 292 15.84 -52.13 -13.99
CA ALA A 292 17.08 -51.39 -13.74
C ALA A 292 17.23 -50.96 -12.27
N ALA A 293 16.13 -50.54 -11.63
CA ALA A 293 16.13 -50.20 -10.20
C ALA A 293 16.38 -51.44 -9.31
N CYS A 294 15.77 -52.58 -9.65
CA CYS A 294 16.01 -53.84 -8.94
C CYS A 294 17.45 -54.34 -9.10
N ALA A 295 18.05 -54.18 -10.29
CA ALA A 295 19.45 -54.54 -10.52
C ALA A 295 20.44 -53.63 -9.77
N GLY A 296 20.17 -52.32 -9.70
CA GLY A 296 20.99 -51.35 -8.96
C GLY A 296 21.03 -51.62 -7.45
N VAL A 297 19.88 -51.98 -6.86
CA VAL A 297 19.79 -52.35 -5.43
C VAL A 297 20.52 -53.66 -5.14
N PHE A 298 20.50 -54.63 -6.06
CA PHE A 298 21.23 -55.89 -5.92
C PHE A 298 22.76 -55.70 -6.01
N LEU A 299 23.22 -54.88 -6.94
CA LEU A 299 24.65 -54.58 -7.11
C LEU A 299 25.22 -53.79 -5.92
N TRP A 300 24.44 -52.85 -5.37
CA TRP A 300 24.85 -52.11 -4.16
C TRP A 300 24.92 -53.02 -2.93
N ARG A 301 23.95 -53.92 -2.75
CA ARG A 301 23.97 -54.91 -1.64
C ARG A 301 25.09 -55.95 -1.78
N PHE A 302 25.46 -56.33 -3.00
CA PHE A 302 26.59 -57.22 -3.26
C PHE A 302 27.94 -56.53 -2.98
N ALA A 303 28.07 -55.24 -3.30
CA ALA A 303 29.27 -54.46 -3.01
C ALA A 303 29.53 -54.28 -1.51
N ILE A 304 28.48 -54.07 -0.70
CA ILE A 304 28.60 -53.96 0.77
C ILE A 304 29.05 -55.29 1.40
N ARG A 305 28.47 -56.43 0.99
CA ARG A 305 28.86 -57.76 1.53
C ARG A 305 30.30 -58.16 1.22
N ARG A 306 30.92 -57.63 0.16
CA ARG A 306 32.31 -57.93 -0.18
C ARG A 306 33.31 -57.08 0.61
N ALA A 307 32.88 -55.93 1.12
CA ALA A 307 33.71 -55.03 1.92
C ALA A 307 33.85 -55.46 3.38
N GLU A 308 32.93 -56.29 3.89
CA GLU A 308 32.89 -56.65 5.31
C GLU A 308 33.74 -57.87 5.69
N GLY A 309 34.24 -58.67 4.73
CA GLY A 309 35.16 -59.79 4.98
C GLY A 309 34.59 -60.92 5.88
N PRO A 310 35.04 -62.18 5.75
CA PRO A 310 34.63 -63.22 6.69
C PRO A 310 35.37 -63.06 8.03
N GLU A 311 34.62 -63.06 9.14
CA GLU A 311 35.18 -63.25 10.48
C GLU A 311 35.96 -64.56 10.53
N GLY A 312 37.26 -64.47 10.80
CA GLY A 312 38.14 -65.61 10.96
C GLY A 312 37.96 -66.24 12.34
N GLU A 313 37.32 -67.40 12.37
CA GLU A 313 37.35 -68.38 13.44
C GLU A 313 38.42 -69.44 13.10
N GLU A 314 39.42 -69.64 13.99
CA GLU A 314 39.93 -70.93 14.50
C GLU A 314 41.29 -70.73 15.22
N VAL A 315 41.35 -70.96 16.55
CA VAL A 315 41.78 -72.19 17.28
C VAL A 315 43.28 -72.50 17.16
N LEU A 316 44.04 -72.23 18.24
CA LEU A 316 44.83 -73.17 19.06
C LEU A 316 45.52 -72.43 20.22
#